data_AF-A0A2H0C3N1-F1
#
_entry.id   AF-A0A2H0C3N1-F1
#
_cell.length_a   1.000
_cell.length_b   1.000
_cell.length_c   1.000
_cell.angle_alpha   90.00
_cell.angle_beta   90.00
_cell.angle_gamma   90.00
#
_symmetry.space_group_name_H-M   'P 1'
#
loop_
_entity.id
_entity.type
_entity.pdbx_description
1 polymer ?
#
loop_
_entity_poly.entity_id
_entity_poly.type
_entity_poly.pdbx_seq_one_letter_code
_entity_poly.pdbx_strand_id
1 'polypeptide(L)'
;MNKIKINKYLVLLTVIFIVGTFFRFYKLGSIPPGPEWDEASVGYNAFSIAQTGKDEWETRFPLIFQAFGDYKNPLYIYLTAIFIKFFGLNIITIRLTNVLAGSLFILVIYLIGSKIFNKKIGLLAILFLALSPYGFFFSRISGDGIMLSSFLVATGVLMEINYLKSQRFLFFLLSIVFLMLSMFSYNLGRIVSPILLSIFFLINILNSQKLNKKLFLIPLLIILLAFYLIFKQSSLSLSSRMQYVGIFGANKGLALEIDEFRGHDKNNLKSRLLHNKLTFTGITLLGNYLSHFST
;
A
#
# COMPACT_ATOMS: atom_id res chain seq x y z
N MET A 1 -30.57 -39.78 -14.11
CA MET A 1 -29.70 -38.61 -14.38
C MET A 1 -29.82 -37.62 -13.23
N ASN A 2 -28.81 -37.54 -12.36
CA ASN A 2 -28.79 -36.54 -11.28
C ASN A 2 -28.64 -35.15 -11.90
N LYS A 3 -29.70 -34.33 -11.84
CA LYS A 3 -29.61 -32.91 -12.21
C LYS A 3 -28.62 -32.25 -11.26
N ILE A 4 -27.47 -31.83 -11.77
CA ILE A 4 -26.50 -31.02 -11.04
C ILE A 4 -27.23 -29.75 -10.61
N LYS A 5 -27.50 -29.59 -9.31
CA LYS A 5 -28.07 -28.36 -8.76
C LYS A 5 -26.99 -27.28 -8.77
N ILE A 6 -27.00 -26.46 -9.83
CA ILE A 6 -26.07 -25.34 -9.97
C ILE A 6 -26.37 -24.29 -8.88
N ASN A 7 -25.38 -23.99 -8.05
CA ASN A 7 -25.51 -22.97 -7.01
C ASN A 7 -25.44 -21.57 -7.64
N LYS A 8 -26.59 -20.88 -7.72
CA LYS A 8 -26.70 -19.53 -8.31
C LYS A 8 -25.70 -18.52 -7.75
N TYR A 9 -25.36 -18.60 -6.45
CA TYR A 9 -24.39 -17.69 -5.83
C TYR A 9 -22.97 -17.95 -6.34
N LEU A 10 -22.61 -19.22 -6.55
CA LEU A 10 -21.32 -19.59 -7.08
C LEU A 10 -21.19 -19.15 -8.54
N VAL A 11 -22.23 -19.37 -9.35
CA VAL A 11 -22.24 -18.89 -10.73
C VAL A 11 -22.06 -17.37 -10.80
N LEU A 12 -22.83 -16.61 -10.01
CA LEU A 12 -22.73 -15.16 -10.04
C LEU A 12 -21.36 -14.66 -9.57
N LEU A 13 -20.80 -15.27 -8.50
CA LEU A 13 -19.43 -15.00 -8.05
C LEU A 13 -18.42 -15.24 -9.16
N THR A 14 -18.49 -16.41 -9.81
CA THR A 14 -17.58 -16.78 -10.90
C THR A 14 -17.68 -15.81 -12.06
N VAL A 15 -18.90 -15.43 -12.48
CA VAL A 15 -19.11 -14.45 -13.55
C VAL A 15 -18.52 -13.09 -13.19
N ILE A 16 -18.84 -12.54 -12.00
CA ILE A 16 -18.33 -11.23 -11.57
C ILE A 16 -16.79 -11.25 -11.47
N PHE A 17 -16.23 -12.33 -10.92
CA PHE A 17 -14.78 -12.49 -10.80
C PHE A 17 -14.10 -12.57 -12.17
N ILE A 18 -14.63 -13.37 -13.10
CA ILE A 18 -14.10 -13.49 -14.47
C ILE A 18 -14.17 -12.13 -15.17
N VAL A 19 -15.31 -11.45 -15.12
CA VAL A 19 -15.48 -10.13 -15.75
C VAL A 19 -14.52 -9.10 -15.15
N GLY A 20 -14.45 -9.02 -13.82
CA GLY A 20 -13.55 -8.09 -13.12
C GLY A 20 -12.07 -8.37 -13.39
N THR A 21 -11.69 -9.65 -13.48
CA THR A 21 -10.32 -10.08 -13.81
C THR A 21 -10.00 -9.80 -15.28
N PHE A 22 -10.89 -10.19 -16.19
CA PHE A 22 -10.73 -9.95 -17.64
C PHE A 22 -10.48 -8.47 -17.92
N PHE A 23 -11.30 -7.57 -17.37
CA PHE A 23 -11.12 -6.14 -17.55
C PHE A 23 -9.86 -5.59 -16.86
N ARG A 24 -9.22 -6.29 -15.91
CA ARG A 24 -7.91 -5.86 -15.39
C ARG A 24 -6.76 -6.27 -16.32
N PHE A 25 -6.85 -7.44 -16.94
CA PHE A 25 -5.84 -7.96 -17.87
C PHE A 25 -5.98 -7.44 -19.31
N TYR A 26 -7.18 -7.03 -19.73
CA TYR A 26 -7.44 -6.63 -21.11
C TYR A 26 -6.54 -5.46 -21.53
N LYS A 27 -5.72 -5.65 -22.58
CA LYS A 27 -4.78 -4.63 -23.09
C LYS A 27 -3.79 -4.12 -22.03
N LEU A 28 -3.41 -4.94 -21.05
CA LEU A 28 -2.53 -4.52 -19.95
C LEU A 28 -1.18 -3.94 -20.39
N GLY A 29 -0.61 -4.46 -21.49
CA GLY A 29 0.67 -3.97 -22.03
C GLY A 29 0.57 -2.67 -22.83
N SER A 30 -0.63 -2.27 -23.24
CA SER A 30 -0.84 -1.11 -24.11
C SER A 30 -1.69 0.00 -23.46
N ILE A 31 -2.43 -0.29 -22.40
CA ILE A 31 -3.31 0.66 -21.71
C ILE A 31 -3.12 0.55 -20.18
N PRO A 32 -2.58 1.60 -19.52
CA PRO A 32 -2.12 2.86 -20.11
C PRO A 32 -0.87 2.69 -21.00
N PRO A 33 -0.66 3.60 -21.98
CA PRO A 33 0.45 3.51 -22.93
C PRO A 33 1.79 3.81 -22.25
N GLY A 34 2.78 2.95 -22.48
CA GLY A 34 4.10 3.05 -21.87
C GLY A 34 4.09 2.79 -20.36
N PRO A 35 5.28 2.56 -19.76
CA PRO A 35 5.44 2.57 -18.32
C PRO A 35 5.52 4.03 -17.83
N GLU A 36 4.79 4.32 -16.77
CA GLU A 36 4.99 5.55 -16.01
C GLU A 36 6.36 5.50 -15.27
N TRP A 37 6.96 6.64 -14.94
CA TRP A 37 8.29 6.74 -14.31
C TRP A 37 8.48 5.84 -13.06
N ASP A 38 7.47 5.68 -12.20
CA ASP A 38 7.54 4.80 -11.03
C ASP A 38 7.44 3.33 -11.47
N GLU A 39 6.60 3.00 -12.45
CA GLU A 39 6.56 1.65 -13.05
C GLU A 39 7.91 1.29 -13.69
N ALA A 40 8.56 2.23 -14.37
CA ALA A 40 9.86 2.03 -14.99
C ALA A 40 10.95 1.80 -13.92
N SER A 41 10.94 2.58 -12.85
CA SER A 41 11.85 2.40 -11.70
C SER A 41 11.64 1.06 -11.01
N VAL A 42 10.39 0.65 -10.76
CA VAL A 42 10.09 -0.69 -10.23
C VAL A 42 10.57 -1.76 -11.19
N GLY A 43 10.26 -1.64 -12.49
CA GLY A 43 10.62 -2.62 -13.50
C GLY A 43 12.12 -2.82 -13.62
N TYR A 44 12.90 -1.73 -13.61
CA TYR A 44 14.36 -1.79 -13.68
C TYR A 44 14.96 -2.42 -12.42
N ASN A 45 14.54 -1.99 -11.22
CA ASN A 45 15.02 -2.58 -9.98
C ASN A 45 14.64 -4.06 -9.86
N ALA A 46 13.42 -4.43 -10.24
CA ALA A 46 12.98 -5.81 -10.26
C ALA A 46 13.78 -6.67 -11.26
N PHE A 47 14.12 -6.12 -12.42
CA PHE A 47 15.01 -6.76 -13.38
C PHE A 47 16.43 -6.94 -12.83
N SER A 48 17.01 -5.88 -12.24
CA SER A 48 18.35 -5.94 -11.63
C SER A 48 18.42 -7.01 -10.52
N ILE A 49 17.40 -7.06 -9.66
CA ILE A 49 17.28 -8.08 -8.62
C ILE A 49 17.14 -9.48 -9.23
N ALA A 50 16.34 -9.65 -10.28
CA ALA A 50 16.16 -10.94 -10.93
C ALA A 50 17.46 -11.49 -11.55
N GLN A 51 18.33 -10.61 -12.06
CA GLN A 51 19.59 -10.97 -12.71
C GLN A 51 20.76 -11.11 -11.74
N THR A 52 20.92 -10.15 -10.82
CA THR A 52 22.13 -10.00 -10.01
C THR A 52 21.89 -10.09 -8.50
N GLY A 53 20.62 -10.03 -8.07
CA GLY A 53 20.26 -9.91 -6.66
C GLY A 53 20.61 -8.54 -6.06
N LYS A 54 20.92 -7.53 -6.88
CA LYS A 54 21.21 -6.16 -6.48
C LYS A 54 20.20 -5.18 -7.07
N ASP A 55 20.05 -4.02 -6.43
CA ASP A 55 19.25 -2.91 -6.96
C ASP A 55 20.05 -2.02 -7.92
N GLU A 56 19.46 -0.88 -8.33
CA GLU A 56 20.12 0.11 -9.20
C GLU A 56 21.36 0.78 -8.58
N TRP A 57 21.52 0.67 -7.26
CA TRP A 57 22.64 1.23 -6.49
C TRP A 57 23.61 0.16 -6.00
N GLU A 58 23.62 -1.00 -6.66
CA GLU A 58 24.46 -2.16 -6.35
C GLU A 58 24.25 -2.76 -4.95
N THR A 59 23.20 -2.34 -4.24
CA THR A 59 22.87 -2.86 -2.92
C THR A 59 22.22 -4.22 -3.07
N ARG A 60 22.80 -5.23 -2.41
CA ARG A 60 22.29 -6.61 -2.47
C ARG A 60 21.06 -6.77 -1.59
N PHE A 61 19.95 -7.23 -2.18
CA PHE A 61 18.65 -7.44 -1.50
C PHE A 61 18.28 -6.32 -0.51
N PRO A 62 18.10 -5.08 -0.99
CA PRO A 62 17.82 -3.96 -0.11
C PRO A 62 16.47 -4.11 0.62
N LEU A 63 16.41 -3.65 1.86
CA LEU A 63 15.16 -3.55 2.63
C LEU A 63 14.32 -2.33 2.22
N ILE A 64 14.89 -1.43 1.43
CA ILE A 64 14.24 -0.25 0.88
C ILE A 64 14.97 0.13 -0.40
N PHE A 65 14.25 0.38 -1.48
CA PHE A 65 14.86 0.70 -2.77
C PHE A 65 14.96 2.20 -2.90
N GLN A 66 16.15 2.74 -3.13
CA GLN A 66 16.30 4.15 -3.45
C GLN A 66 15.87 4.39 -4.91
N ALA A 67 15.10 5.44 -5.17
CA ALA A 67 14.63 5.82 -6.51
C ALA A 67 14.26 7.31 -6.57
N PHE A 68 14.80 8.06 -7.53
CA PHE A 68 14.47 9.48 -7.79
C PHE A 68 14.52 10.42 -6.57
N GLY A 69 15.51 10.24 -5.67
CA GLY A 69 15.61 11.04 -4.44
C GLY A 69 14.57 10.69 -3.36
N ASP A 70 13.76 9.66 -3.61
CA ASP A 70 12.82 9.04 -2.67
C ASP A 70 13.16 7.55 -2.51
N TYR A 71 12.31 6.83 -1.78
CA TYR A 71 12.44 5.42 -1.50
C TYR A 71 11.16 4.63 -1.77
N LYS A 72 11.30 3.48 -2.42
CA LYS A 72 10.25 2.54 -2.76
C LYS A 72 10.21 1.32 -1.85
N ASN A 73 9.01 0.77 -1.70
CA ASN A 73 8.73 -0.37 -0.86
C ASN A 73 9.21 -1.69 -1.49
N PRO A 74 9.86 -2.57 -0.73
CA PRO A 74 10.60 -3.70 -1.29
C PRO A 74 9.72 -4.84 -1.79
N LEU A 75 8.59 -5.12 -1.13
CA LEU A 75 7.83 -6.34 -1.41
C LEU A 75 7.27 -6.35 -2.83
N TYR A 76 6.82 -5.19 -3.32
CA TYR A 76 6.29 -5.08 -4.67
C TYR A 76 7.37 -5.34 -5.73
N ILE A 77 8.58 -4.79 -5.54
CA ILE A 77 9.73 -5.00 -6.43
C ILE A 77 10.16 -6.47 -6.41
N TYR A 78 10.24 -7.10 -5.24
CA TYR A 78 10.63 -8.51 -5.13
C TYR A 78 9.65 -9.47 -5.80
N LEU A 79 8.34 -9.27 -5.61
CA LEU A 79 7.35 -10.11 -6.30
C LEU A 79 7.38 -9.89 -7.81
N THR A 80 7.60 -8.65 -8.24
CA THR A 80 7.76 -8.33 -9.66
C THR A 80 9.02 -8.95 -10.25
N ALA A 81 10.12 -9.02 -9.49
CA ALA A 81 11.37 -9.66 -9.90
C ALA A 81 11.18 -11.15 -10.19
N ILE A 82 10.32 -11.85 -9.40
CA ILE A 82 9.95 -13.24 -9.66
C ILE A 82 9.30 -13.36 -11.05
N PHE A 83 8.32 -12.52 -11.37
CA PHE A 83 7.67 -12.54 -12.68
C PHE A 83 8.64 -12.19 -13.81
N ILE A 84 9.50 -11.19 -13.62
CA ILE A 84 10.53 -10.82 -14.61
C ILE A 84 11.51 -11.96 -14.86
N LYS A 85 11.89 -12.72 -13.84
CA LYS A 85 12.75 -13.89 -14.00
C LYS A 85 12.15 -14.95 -14.92
N PHE A 86 10.83 -15.13 -14.92
CA PHE A 86 10.15 -16.16 -15.73
C PHE A 86 9.63 -15.65 -17.09
N PHE A 87 9.19 -14.39 -17.17
CA PHE A 87 8.51 -13.84 -18.35
C PHE A 87 9.29 -12.73 -19.06
N GLY A 88 10.47 -12.37 -18.55
CA GLY A 88 11.30 -11.30 -19.08
C GLY A 88 10.78 -9.90 -18.73
N LEU A 89 11.64 -8.90 -18.99
CA LEU A 89 11.33 -7.49 -18.75
C LEU A 89 10.43 -6.95 -19.86
N ASN A 90 9.16 -6.71 -19.54
CA ASN A 90 8.20 -6.01 -20.40
C ASN A 90 7.08 -5.40 -19.55
N ILE A 91 6.27 -4.52 -20.15
CA ILE A 91 5.21 -3.78 -19.44
C ILE A 91 4.17 -4.72 -18.79
N ILE A 92 3.80 -5.80 -19.47
CA ILE A 92 2.84 -6.77 -18.93
C ILE A 92 3.42 -7.37 -17.65
N THR A 93 4.66 -7.85 -17.70
CA THR A 93 5.34 -8.48 -16.56
C THR A 93 5.48 -7.53 -15.37
N ILE A 94 5.82 -6.25 -15.59
CA ILE A 94 5.92 -5.23 -14.52
C ILE A 94 4.57 -5.05 -13.82
N ARG A 95 3.47 -5.12 -14.58
CA ARG A 95 2.10 -4.92 -14.07
C ARG A 95 1.47 -6.19 -13.48
N LEU A 96 2.05 -7.38 -13.72
CA LEU A 96 1.46 -8.67 -13.29
C LEU A 96 1.21 -8.73 -11.79
N THR A 97 2.17 -8.29 -10.97
CA THR A 97 2.06 -8.33 -9.51
C THR A 97 0.79 -7.61 -9.04
N ASN A 98 0.57 -6.39 -9.54
CA ASN A 98 -0.55 -5.57 -9.09
C ASN A 98 -1.89 -6.02 -9.70
N VAL A 99 -1.91 -6.45 -10.96
CA VAL A 99 -3.13 -6.97 -11.60
C VAL A 99 -3.59 -8.28 -10.97
N LEU A 100 -2.67 -9.18 -10.63
CA LEU A 100 -2.98 -10.42 -9.91
C LEU A 100 -3.50 -10.12 -8.51
N ALA A 101 -2.84 -9.23 -7.77
CA ALA A 101 -3.31 -8.81 -6.46
C ALA A 101 -4.71 -8.17 -6.53
N GLY A 102 -4.94 -7.26 -7.48
CA GLY A 102 -6.23 -6.62 -7.70
C GLY A 102 -7.35 -7.60 -8.08
N SER A 103 -7.01 -8.68 -8.79
CA SER A 103 -7.96 -9.75 -9.13
C SER A 103 -8.28 -10.61 -7.90
N LEU A 104 -7.27 -11.05 -7.15
CA LEU A 104 -7.46 -11.82 -5.92
C LEU A 104 -8.18 -11.02 -4.83
N PHE A 105 -7.98 -9.71 -4.80
CA PHE A 105 -8.67 -8.80 -3.89
C PHE A 105 -10.19 -8.87 -4.02
N ILE A 106 -10.70 -9.05 -5.25
CA ILE A 106 -12.15 -9.26 -5.49
C ILE A 106 -12.64 -10.48 -4.69
N LEU A 107 -11.94 -11.61 -4.77
CA LEU A 107 -12.34 -12.83 -4.05
C LEU A 107 -12.32 -12.65 -2.53
N VAL A 108 -11.29 -11.99 -2.02
CA VAL A 108 -11.14 -11.74 -0.57
C VAL A 108 -12.29 -10.87 -0.07
N ILE A 109 -12.68 -9.82 -0.80
CA ILE A 109 -13.80 -8.96 -0.42
C ILE A 109 -15.13 -9.70 -0.43
N TYR A 110 -15.36 -10.61 -1.40
CA TYR A 110 -16.53 -11.50 -1.36
C TYR A 110 -16.58 -12.32 -0.07
N LEU A 111 -15.44 -12.92 0.31
CA LEU A 111 -15.34 -13.78 1.49
C LEU A 111 -15.59 -12.98 2.77
N ILE A 112 -15.05 -11.77 2.88
CA ILE A 112 -15.27 -10.87 4.02
C ILE A 112 -16.76 -10.50 4.10
N GLY A 113 -17.34 -9.94 3.04
CA GLY A 113 -18.74 -9.52 3.03
C GLY A 113 -19.71 -10.68 3.29
N SER A 114 -19.40 -11.86 2.76
CA SER A 114 -20.17 -13.08 3.00
C SER A 114 -20.09 -13.59 4.44
N LYS A 115 -18.94 -13.42 5.10
CA LYS A 115 -18.72 -13.87 6.48
C LYS A 115 -19.24 -12.89 7.52
N ILE A 116 -19.17 -11.58 7.27
CA ILE A 116 -19.65 -10.56 8.21
C ILE A 116 -21.18 -10.47 8.13
N PHE A 117 -21.73 -10.48 6.91
CA PHE A 117 -23.16 -10.27 6.70
C PHE A 117 -23.83 -11.51 6.10
N ASN A 118 -23.78 -11.66 4.77
CA ASN A 118 -24.34 -12.80 4.04
C ASN A 118 -23.84 -12.83 2.60
N LYS A 119 -24.10 -13.94 1.88
CA LYS A 119 -23.66 -14.13 0.49
C LYS A 119 -24.16 -13.05 -0.49
N LYS A 120 -25.34 -12.46 -0.26
CA LYS A 120 -25.88 -11.41 -1.13
C LYS A 120 -25.04 -10.13 -1.00
N ILE A 121 -24.72 -9.74 0.25
CA ILE A 121 -23.87 -8.57 0.51
C ILE A 121 -22.45 -8.81 0.00
N GLY A 122 -21.91 -10.03 0.16
CA GLY A 122 -20.64 -10.40 -0.46
C GLY A 122 -20.64 -10.22 -1.99
N LEU A 123 -21.71 -10.66 -2.67
CA LEU A 123 -21.86 -10.48 -4.12
C LEU A 123 -21.98 -9.01 -4.53
N LEU A 124 -22.75 -8.21 -3.79
CA LEU A 124 -22.86 -6.76 -4.05
C LEU A 124 -21.51 -6.06 -3.87
N ALA A 125 -20.77 -6.40 -2.82
CA ALA A 125 -19.45 -5.82 -2.55
C ALA A 125 -18.48 -6.07 -3.72
N ILE A 126 -18.43 -7.31 -4.23
CA ILE A 126 -17.56 -7.60 -5.39
C ILE A 126 -18.08 -7.03 -6.70
N LEU A 127 -19.39 -6.87 -6.87
CA LEU A 127 -19.93 -6.23 -8.07
C LEU A 127 -19.43 -4.78 -8.15
N PHE A 128 -19.53 -4.03 -7.04
CA PHE A 128 -19.04 -2.66 -6.98
C PHE A 128 -17.53 -2.58 -7.13
N LEU A 129 -16.77 -3.48 -6.49
CA LEU A 129 -15.31 -3.48 -6.62
C LEU A 129 -14.82 -3.91 -8.00
N ALA A 130 -15.46 -4.92 -8.59
CA ALA A 130 -15.11 -5.44 -9.90
C ALA A 130 -15.28 -4.37 -10.98
N LEU A 131 -16.32 -3.52 -10.85
CA LEU A 131 -16.66 -2.45 -11.78
C LEU A 131 -16.13 -1.07 -11.38
N SER A 132 -15.46 -0.95 -10.23
CA SER A 132 -14.96 0.33 -9.72
C SER A 132 -13.86 0.90 -10.62
N PRO A 133 -13.97 2.15 -11.10
CA PRO A 133 -12.92 2.82 -11.87
C PRO A 133 -11.58 2.85 -11.12
N TYR A 134 -11.61 3.12 -9.81
CA TYR A 134 -10.42 3.11 -8.95
C TYR A 134 -9.83 1.70 -8.85
N GLY A 135 -10.68 0.69 -8.69
CA GLY A 135 -10.25 -0.70 -8.66
C GLY A 135 -9.52 -1.10 -9.94
N PHE A 136 -9.98 -0.64 -11.11
CA PHE A 136 -9.29 -0.88 -12.38
C PHE A 136 -8.00 -0.10 -12.50
N PHE A 137 -8.05 1.20 -12.27
CA PHE A 137 -6.92 2.11 -12.42
C PHE A 137 -5.74 1.67 -11.57
N PHE A 138 -5.97 1.47 -10.27
CA PHE A 138 -4.94 1.05 -9.34
C PHE A 138 -4.51 -0.41 -9.48
N SER A 139 -5.28 -1.27 -10.16
CA SER A 139 -4.81 -2.62 -10.49
C SER A 139 -3.83 -2.60 -11.66
N ARG A 140 -3.96 -1.64 -12.58
CA ARG A 140 -3.16 -1.58 -13.81
C ARG A 140 -1.92 -0.72 -13.70
N ILE A 141 -1.94 0.31 -12.87
CA ILE A 141 -0.78 1.17 -12.63
C ILE A 141 0.05 0.57 -11.50
N SER A 142 1.33 0.35 -11.77
CA SER A 142 2.23 -0.47 -10.95
C SER A 142 3.27 0.32 -10.13
N GLY A 143 3.24 1.65 -10.12
CA GLY A 143 4.31 2.46 -9.51
C GLY A 143 4.61 2.16 -8.04
N ASP A 144 3.58 1.75 -7.28
CA ASP A 144 3.64 1.78 -5.81
C ASP A 144 3.09 0.53 -5.09
N GLY A 145 2.56 -0.46 -5.81
CA GLY A 145 2.04 -1.69 -5.19
C GLY A 145 0.78 -1.53 -4.32
N ILE A 146 -0.04 -0.51 -4.58
CA ILE A 146 -1.25 -0.21 -3.80
C ILE A 146 -2.29 -1.36 -3.77
N MET A 147 -2.54 -2.06 -4.89
CA MET A 147 -3.49 -3.18 -4.90
C MET A 147 -2.90 -4.40 -4.22
N LEU A 148 -1.60 -4.63 -4.31
CA LEU A 148 -0.91 -5.62 -3.47
C LEU A 148 -1.14 -5.34 -1.99
N SER A 149 -0.95 -4.09 -1.55
CA SER A 149 -1.19 -3.71 -0.15
C SER A 149 -2.64 -3.94 0.28
N SER A 150 -3.59 -3.50 -0.54
CA SER A 150 -5.02 -3.66 -0.26
C SER A 150 -5.45 -5.13 -0.18
N PHE A 151 -4.94 -5.95 -1.10
CA PHE A 151 -5.13 -7.41 -1.07
C PHE A 151 -4.57 -8.03 0.23
N LEU A 152 -3.34 -7.68 0.60
CA LEU A 152 -2.68 -8.22 1.80
C LEU A 152 -3.42 -7.79 3.07
N VAL A 153 -3.78 -6.51 3.21
CA VAL A 153 -4.55 -6.01 4.36
C VAL A 153 -5.89 -6.74 4.47
N ALA A 154 -6.66 -6.83 3.39
CA ALA A 154 -7.94 -7.50 3.43
C ALA A 154 -7.79 -9.00 3.71
N THR A 155 -6.73 -9.64 3.21
CA THR A 155 -6.46 -11.05 3.54
C THR A 155 -6.14 -11.21 5.03
N GLY A 156 -5.37 -10.29 5.62
CA GLY A 156 -5.13 -10.24 7.06
C GLY A 156 -6.44 -10.13 7.86
N VAL A 157 -7.31 -9.19 7.50
CA VAL A 157 -8.64 -9.03 8.10
C VAL A 157 -9.49 -10.29 7.94
N LEU A 158 -9.47 -10.93 6.77
CA LEU A 158 -10.19 -12.19 6.53
C LEU A 158 -9.69 -13.32 7.44
N MET A 159 -8.38 -13.42 7.64
CA MET A 159 -7.78 -14.40 8.55
C MET A 159 -8.18 -14.10 10.00
N GLU A 160 -8.22 -12.83 10.41
CA GLU A 160 -8.72 -12.42 11.72
C GLU A 160 -10.17 -12.87 11.95
N ILE A 161 -11.06 -12.62 10.97
CA ILE A 161 -12.45 -13.08 11.03
C ILE A 161 -12.53 -14.61 11.16
N ASN A 162 -11.64 -15.35 10.49
CA ASN A 162 -11.59 -16.81 10.60
C ASN A 162 -11.08 -17.26 11.98
N TYR A 163 -10.11 -16.54 12.55
CA TYR A 163 -9.64 -16.79 13.91
C TYR A 163 -10.77 -16.59 14.92
N LEU A 164 -11.47 -15.45 14.89
CA LEU A 164 -12.55 -15.16 15.84
C LEU A 164 -13.66 -16.21 15.81
N LYS A 165 -13.96 -16.78 14.62
CA LYS A 165 -14.98 -17.83 14.46
C LYS A 165 -14.51 -19.23 14.87
N SER A 166 -13.28 -19.60 14.53
CA SER A 166 -12.79 -20.99 14.69
C SER A 166 -11.88 -21.19 15.90
N GLN A 167 -11.38 -20.10 16.49
CA GLN A 167 -10.38 -20.07 17.56
C GLN A 167 -9.08 -20.81 17.22
N ARG A 168 -8.83 -21.12 15.94
CA ARG A 168 -7.59 -21.76 15.49
C ARG A 168 -6.47 -20.71 15.40
N PHE A 169 -5.51 -20.79 16.32
CA PHE A 169 -4.40 -19.84 16.44
C PHE A 169 -3.60 -19.61 15.16
N LEU A 170 -3.53 -20.60 14.26
CA LEU A 170 -2.92 -20.44 12.93
C LEU A 170 -3.51 -19.27 12.14
N PHE A 171 -4.83 -19.03 12.21
CA PHE A 171 -5.44 -17.91 11.51
C PHE A 171 -5.02 -16.56 12.09
N PHE A 172 -4.78 -16.47 13.40
CA PHE A 172 -4.24 -15.25 14.01
C PHE A 172 -2.80 -15.00 13.55
N LEU A 173 -1.96 -16.03 13.51
CA LEU A 173 -0.61 -15.91 12.96
C LEU A 173 -0.61 -15.48 11.49
N LEU A 174 -1.49 -16.07 10.67
CA LEU A 174 -1.64 -15.67 9.27
C LEU A 174 -2.12 -14.23 9.13
N SER A 175 -3.08 -13.79 9.96
CA SER A 175 -3.53 -12.39 10.03
C SER A 175 -2.34 -11.45 10.21
N ILE A 176 -1.46 -11.76 11.17
CA ILE A 176 -0.27 -10.97 11.45
C ILE A 176 0.70 -10.95 10.26
N VAL A 177 0.99 -12.11 9.67
CA VAL A 177 1.90 -12.21 8.52
C VAL A 177 1.41 -11.38 7.34
N PHE A 178 0.13 -11.47 6.99
CA PHE A 178 -0.43 -10.70 5.88
C PHE A 178 -0.42 -9.19 6.15
N LEU A 179 -0.76 -8.76 7.37
CA LEU A 179 -0.69 -7.35 7.77
C LEU A 179 0.76 -6.82 7.84
N MET A 180 1.72 -7.67 8.18
CA MET A 180 3.13 -7.28 8.12
C MET A 180 3.60 -7.12 6.68
N LEU A 181 3.27 -8.06 5.81
CA LEU A 181 3.63 -7.98 4.39
C LEU A 181 3.04 -6.72 3.74
N SER A 182 1.81 -6.31 4.10
CA SER A 182 1.24 -5.07 3.55
C SER A 182 2.06 -3.82 3.89
N MET A 183 2.73 -3.78 5.05
CA MET A 183 3.61 -2.67 5.45
C MET A 183 4.81 -2.51 4.50
N PHE A 184 5.29 -3.62 3.91
CA PHE A 184 6.41 -3.62 2.98
C PHE A 184 5.99 -3.50 1.51
N SER A 185 4.69 -3.41 1.23
CA SER A 185 4.16 -3.27 -0.14
C SER A 185 3.91 -1.82 -0.54
N TYR A 186 3.32 -1.02 0.35
CA TYR A 186 2.92 0.36 0.06
C TYR A 186 2.91 1.21 1.34
N ASN A 187 3.08 2.52 1.18
CA ASN A 187 3.22 3.47 2.30
C ASN A 187 1.98 3.52 3.21
N LEU A 188 0.76 3.46 2.66
CA LEU A 188 -0.45 3.37 3.50
C LEU A 188 -0.47 2.10 4.35
N GLY A 189 0.11 1.00 3.85
CA GLY A 189 0.27 -0.23 4.62
C GLY A 189 1.10 -0.03 5.89
N ARG A 190 2.09 0.88 5.88
CA ARG A 190 2.91 1.22 7.06
C ARG A 190 2.12 1.93 8.16
N ILE A 191 0.96 2.51 7.84
CA ILE A 191 0.10 3.22 8.79
C ILE A 191 -1.05 2.32 9.22
N VAL A 192 -1.81 1.79 8.25
CA VAL A 192 -3.04 1.04 8.51
C VAL A 192 -2.76 -0.31 9.20
N SER A 193 -1.75 -1.05 8.73
CA SER A 193 -1.48 -2.39 9.24
C SER A 193 -1.04 -2.41 10.71
N PRO A 194 -0.13 -1.54 11.20
CA PRO A 194 0.22 -1.52 12.62
C PRO A 194 -0.96 -1.15 13.54
N ILE A 195 -1.87 -0.28 13.07
CA ILE A 195 -3.09 0.04 13.81
C ILE A 195 -3.98 -1.21 13.92
N LEU A 196 -4.24 -1.89 12.80
CA LEU A 196 -5.02 -3.13 12.80
C LEU A 196 -4.38 -4.23 13.64
N LEU A 197 -3.06 -4.43 13.52
CA LEU A 197 -2.31 -5.39 14.33
C LEU A 197 -2.47 -5.12 15.83
N SER A 198 -2.33 -3.85 16.23
CA SER A 198 -2.48 -3.44 17.62
C SER A 198 -3.90 -3.71 18.12
N ILE A 199 -4.92 -3.34 17.34
CA ILE A 199 -6.32 -3.58 17.67
C ILE A 199 -6.61 -5.08 17.79
N PHE A 200 -6.22 -5.89 16.80
CA PHE A 200 -6.47 -7.33 16.80
C PHE A 200 -5.74 -8.03 17.95
N PHE A 201 -4.48 -7.65 18.20
CA PHE A 201 -3.73 -8.18 19.33
C PHE A 201 -4.40 -7.85 20.68
N LEU A 202 -4.84 -6.60 20.88
CA LEU A 202 -5.54 -6.17 22.09
C LEU A 202 -6.90 -6.87 22.27
N ILE A 203 -7.71 -6.96 21.21
CA ILE A 203 -8.99 -7.68 21.26
C ILE A 203 -8.77 -9.14 21.64
N ASN A 204 -7.77 -9.78 21.02
CA ASN A 204 -7.54 -11.20 21.20
C ASN A 204 -6.95 -11.53 22.57
N ILE A 205 -6.06 -10.70 23.13
CA ILE A 205 -5.51 -10.93 24.48
C ILE A 205 -6.55 -10.68 25.58
N LEU A 206 -7.48 -9.73 25.36
CA LEU A 206 -8.58 -9.45 26.30
C LEU A 206 -9.64 -10.57 26.27
N ASN A 207 -9.91 -11.11 25.08
CA ASN A 207 -10.92 -12.16 24.90
C ASN A 207 -10.38 -13.59 25.08
N SER A 208 -9.06 -13.79 25.19
CA SER A 208 -8.44 -15.11 25.31
C SER A 208 -8.59 -15.73 26.70
N GLN A 209 -9.82 -15.98 27.14
CA GLN A 209 -10.08 -16.67 28.42
C GLN A 209 -9.63 -18.14 28.39
N LYS A 210 -9.57 -18.77 27.21
CA LYS A 210 -9.29 -20.21 27.03
C LYS A 210 -7.89 -20.54 26.51
N LEU A 211 -7.13 -19.54 26.05
CA LEU A 211 -5.80 -19.76 25.45
C LEU A 211 -4.71 -19.43 26.48
N ASN A 212 -3.62 -20.20 26.43
CA ASN A 212 -2.43 -19.91 27.23
C ASN A 212 -1.85 -18.55 26.79
N LYS A 213 -1.83 -17.56 27.69
CA LYS A 213 -1.31 -16.21 27.40
C LYS A 213 0.14 -16.23 26.88
N LYS A 214 0.93 -17.27 27.18
CA LYS A 214 2.28 -17.46 26.61
C LYS A 214 2.29 -17.59 25.08
N LEU A 215 1.19 -18.06 24.47
CA LEU A 215 1.07 -18.15 23.01
C LEU A 215 1.14 -16.78 22.32
N PHE A 216 0.79 -15.69 23.03
CA PHE A 216 0.86 -14.34 22.50
C PHE A 216 2.28 -13.76 22.44
N LEU A 217 3.28 -14.41 23.04
CA LEU A 217 4.68 -13.97 22.97
C LEU A 217 5.22 -14.01 21.53
N ILE A 218 4.87 -15.06 20.76
CA ILE A 218 5.31 -15.20 19.37
C ILE A 218 4.73 -14.07 18.49
N PRO A 219 3.40 -13.85 18.45
CA PRO A 219 2.79 -12.66 17.84
C PRO A 219 3.42 -11.34 18.25
N LEU A 220 3.68 -11.15 19.55
CA LEU A 220 4.26 -9.91 20.06
C LEU A 220 5.68 -9.69 19.51
N LEU A 221 6.54 -10.71 19.54
CA LEU A 221 7.89 -10.63 18.98
C LEU A 221 7.87 -10.34 17.47
N ILE A 222 6.95 -10.97 16.75
CA ILE A 222 6.75 -10.75 15.31
C ILE A 222 6.34 -9.30 15.03
N ILE A 223 5.40 -8.76 15.82
CA ILE A 223 4.95 -7.37 15.72
C ILE A 223 6.10 -6.41 16.04
N LEU A 224 6.84 -6.64 17.12
CA LEU A 224 7.99 -5.80 17.51
C LEU A 224 9.08 -5.80 16.43
N LEU A 225 9.36 -6.96 15.83
CA LEU A 225 10.27 -7.05 14.70
C LEU A 225 9.75 -6.24 13.49
N ALA A 226 8.45 -6.31 13.19
CA ALA A 226 7.85 -5.52 12.12
C ALA A 226 8.04 -4.01 12.34
N PHE A 227 7.74 -3.55 13.55
CA PHE A 227 7.92 -2.15 13.94
C PHE A 227 9.39 -1.72 13.86
N TYR A 228 10.32 -2.55 14.31
CA TYR A 228 11.75 -2.28 14.20
C TYR A 228 12.20 -2.12 12.74
N LEU A 229 11.79 -3.03 11.86
CA LEU A 229 12.14 -2.98 10.43
C LEU A 229 11.55 -1.74 9.75
N ILE A 230 10.31 -1.37 10.07
CA ILE A 230 9.66 -0.18 9.52
C ILE A 230 10.28 1.09 10.06
N PHE A 231 10.65 1.13 11.34
CA PHE A 231 11.33 2.27 11.91
C PHE A 231 12.67 2.53 11.21
N LYS A 232 13.46 1.48 11.00
CA LYS A 232 14.71 1.54 10.23
C LYS A 232 14.49 1.99 8.79
N GLN A 233 13.41 1.55 8.16
CA GLN A 233 13.04 1.95 6.80
C GLN A 233 12.56 3.41 6.71
N SER A 234 11.75 3.82 7.68
CA SER A 234 11.05 5.10 7.68
C SER A 234 11.96 6.25 8.09
N SER A 235 12.98 6.03 8.91
CA SER A 235 13.97 7.07 9.23
C SER A 235 14.72 7.56 7.99
N LEU A 236 14.99 6.67 7.03
CA LEU A 236 15.62 6.98 5.74
C LEU A 236 14.64 7.62 4.74
N SER A 237 13.42 7.09 4.62
CA SER A 237 12.43 7.61 3.65
C SER A 237 11.73 8.89 4.10
N LEU A 238 11.48 9.06 5.40
CA LEU A 238 10.82 10.25 5.94
C LEU A 238 11.76 11.46 5.93
N SER A 239 13.05 11.26 6.24
CA SER A 239 14.04 12.34 6.22
C SER A 239 14.23 12.91 4.82
N SER A 240 14.32 12.05 3.79
CA SER A 240 14.40 12.47 2.38
C SER A 240 13.12 13.19 1.94
N ARG A 241 11.93 12.60 2.11
CA ARG A 241 10.66 13.25 1.71
C ARG A 241 10.41 14.58 2.43
N MET A 242 10.69 14.66 3.74
CA MET A 242 10.54 15.90 4.50
C MET A 242 11.49 16.98 4.00
N GLN A 243 12.69 16.64 3.53
CA GLN A 243 13.63 17.60 2.95
C GLN A 243 13.16 18.14 1.60
N TYR A 244 12.59 17.29 0.73
CA TYR A 244 12.18 17.68 -0.61
C TYR A 244 10.80 18.37 -0.68
N VAL A 245 9.81 17.85 0.05
CA VAL A 245 8.39 18.26 -0.08
C VAL A 245 7.83 18.89 1.20
N GLY A 246 8.52 18.72 2.33
CA GLY A 246 8.08 19.32 3.59
C GLY A 246 8.23 20.83 3.58
N ILE A 247 7.22 21.55 4.06
CA ILE A 247 7.28 23.01 4.27
C ILE A 247 8.38 23.35 5.30
N PHE A 248 8.63 22.43 6.23
CA PHE A 248 9.72 22.51 7.22
C PHE A 248 11.03 21.84 6.74
N GLY A 249 11.03 21.28 5.53
CA GLY A 249 12.23 20.73 4.90
C GLY A 249 13.26 21.82 4.68
N ALA A 250 14.54 21.45 4.68
CA ALA A 250 15.66 22.36 4.45
C ALA A 250 15.73 22.89 3.00
N ASN A 251 14.59 23.24 2.41
CA ASN A 251 14.55 23.97 1.16
C ASN A 251 15.03 25.39 1.43
N LYS A 252 16.19 25.73 0.85
CA LYS A 252 16.65 27.10 0.70
C LYS A 252 15.53 28.01 0.15
N GLY A 253 14.56 27.45 -0.59
CA GLY A 253 13.37 28.14 -1.09
C GLY A 253 12.62 28.96 -0.05
N LEU A 254 12.19 28.39 1.09
CA LEU A 254 11.40 29.16 2.07
C LEU A 254 12.22 30.28 2.73
N ALA A 255 13.52 30.06 2.93
CA ALA A 255 14.40 31.11 3.45
C ALA A 255 14.64 32.22 2.41
N LEU A 256 14.89 31.84 1.15
CA LEU A 256 15.08 32.76 0.02
C LEU A 256 13.81 33.59 -0.25
N GLU A 257 12.65 32.96 -0.18
CA GLU A 257 11.35 33.60 -0.39
C GLU A 257 11.03 34.58 0.75
N ILE A 258 11.28 34.18 2.01
CA ILE A 258 11.21 35.11 3.15
C ILE A 258 12.17 36.29 2.97
N ASP A 259 13.40 36.04 2.54
CA ASP A 259 14.40 37.10 2.35
C ASP A 259 14.07 37.99 1.14
N GLU A 260 13.43 37.46 0.10
CA GLU A 260 12.90 38.21 -1.04
C GLU A 260 11.75 39.13 -0.62
N PHE A 261 10.75 38.61 0.10
CA PHE A 261 9.65 39.42 0.65
C PHE A 261 10.15 40.47 1.64
N ARG A 262 11.17 40.15 2.44
CA ARG A 262 11.85 41.13 3.31
C ARG A 262 12.57 42.21 2.50
N GLY A 263 13.26 41.83 1.44
CA GLY A 263 13.94 42.75 0.53
C GLY A 263 12.96 43.73 -0.13
N HIS A 264 11.83 43.21 -0.62
CA HIS A 264 10.75 44.01 -1.21
C HIS A 264 10.17 45.02 -0.21
N ASP A 265 9.95 44.60 1.04
CA ASP A 265 9.39 45.44 2.10
C ASP A 265 10.44 46.24 2.89
N LYS A 266 11.60 46.50 2.27
CA LYS A 266 12.71 47.33 2.79
C LYS A 266 13.31 46.83 4.12
N ASN A 267 13.10 45.55 4.45
CA ASN A 267 13.66 44.85 5.62
C ASN A 267 13.51 45.60 6.96
N ASN A 268 12.42 46.35 7.13
CA ASN A 268 12.10 47.08 8.35
C ASN A 268 11.52 46.15 9.45
N LEU A 269 11.31 46.68 10.66
CA LEU A 269 10.82 45.86 11.78
C LEU A 269 9.46 45.19 11.48
N LYS A 270 8.55 45.89 10.79
CA LYS A 270 7.25 45.35 10.37
C LYS A 270 7.41 44.21 9.36
N SER A 271 8.29 44.39 8.38
CA SER A 271 8.65 43.38 7.39
C SER A 271 9.23 42.13 8.05
N ARG A 272 10.13 42.27 9.02
CA ARG A 272 10.68 41.13 9.78
C ARG A 272 9.65 40.41 10.64
N LEU A 273 8.67 41.14 11.18
CA LEU A 273 7.56 40.56 11.95
C LEU A 273 6.56 39.84 11.04
N LEU A 274 6.27 40.37 9.86
CA LEU A 274 5.32 39.78 8.90
C LEU A 274 5.93 38.62 8.12
N HIS A 275 7.18 38.74 7.71
CA HIS A 275 7.91 37.73 6.94
C HIS A 275 8.91 37.05 7.87
N ASN A 276 8.42 36.16 8.74
CA ASN A 276 9.25 35.26 9.53
C ASN A 276 8.82 33.82 9.29
N LYS A 277 9.66 32.86 9.71
CA LYS A 277 9.39 31.43 9.44
C LYS A 277 8.01 30.99 9.91
N LEU A 278 7.53 31.47 11.06
CA LEU A 278 6.23 31.09 11.61
C LEU A 278 5.08 31.71 10.84
N THR A 279 5.12 33.03 10.60
CA THR A 279 4.05 33.75 9.91
C THR A 279 3.96 33.34 8.44
N PHE A 280 5.10 33.22 7.77
CA PHE A 280 5.17 32.80 6.38
C PHE A 280 4.65 31.37 6.21
N THR A 281 5.12 30.42 7.04
CA THR A 281 4.61 29.04 7.02
C THR A 281 3.10 28.98 7.29
N GLY A 282 2.61 29.76 8.26
CA GLY A 282 1.17 29.82 8.56
C GLY A 282 0.34 30.36 7.39
N ILE A 283 0.80 31.43 6.74
CA ILE A 283 0.15 32.00 5.56
C ILE A 283 0.19 31.02 4.39
N THR A 284 1.33 30.38 4.12
CA THR A 284 1.45 29.36 3.06
C THR A 284 0.55 28.16 3.32
N LEU A 285 0.46 27.67 4.56
CA LEU A 285 -0.45 26.58 4.92
C LEU A 285 -1.91 26.95 4.71
N LEU A 286 -2.32 28.14 5.17
CA LEU A 286 -3.69 28.64 4.97
C LEU A 286 -3.99 28.86 3.48
N GLY A 287 -3.06 29.46 2.73
CA GLY A 287 -3.19 29.67 1.30
C GLY A 287 -3.32 28.34 0.53
N ASN A 288 -2.46 27.37 0.84
CA ASN A 288 -2.53 26.03 0.25
C ASN A 288 -3.82 25.30 0.60
N TYR A 289 -4.35 25.49 1.82
CA TYR A 289 -5.63 24.91 2.20
C TYR A 289 -6.81 25.58 1.49
N LEU A 290 -6.84 26.91 1.47
CA LEU A 290 -7.91 27.69 0.84
C LEU A 290 -7.93 27.56 -0.68
N SER A 291 -6.77 27.32 -1.31
CA SER A 291 -6.69 27.12 -2.76
C SER A 291 -7.43 25.86 -3.25
N HIS A 292 -7.68 24.89 -2.37
CA HIS A 292 -8.51 23.73 -2.70
C HIS A 292 -10.00 24.09 -2.87
N PHE A 293 -10.41 25.27 -2.39
CA PHE A 293 -11.77 25.80 -2.46
C PHE A 293 -11.93 26.94 -3.47
N SER A 294 -10.83 27.54 -3.94
CA SER A 294 -10.86 28.47 -5.06
C SER A 294 -10.97 27.68 -6.36
N THR A 295 -12.07 27.88 -7.08
CA THR A 295 -12.29 27.33 -8.43
C THR A 295 -11.75 28.27 -9.48
#